data_AF-A0A937X8Z7-F1
#
_entry.id   AF-A0A937X8Z7-F1
#
_cell.length_a   1.000
_cell.length_b   1.000
_cell.length_c   1.000
_cell.angle_alpha   90.00
_cell.angle_beta   90.00
_cell.angle_gamma   90.00
#
_symmetry.space_group_name_H-M   'P 1'
#
loop_
_entity.id
_entity.type
_entity.pdbx_description
1 polymer ?
#
loop_
_entity_poly.entity_id
_entity_poly.type
_entity_poly.pdbx_seq_one_letter_code
_entity_poly.pdbx_strand_id
1 'polypeptide(L)'
;MRTDAYVTADTLARRTRVWLGEIRSAIAPRPRLQLVPGRCALLVIDMLRYFADPGGRCRLPAAEAVAPRIGALLAAWREEGTGRGPVVFTRHAHHGEHDLGMLGRFFQDHIRAGEPESEIIPALAPRPG
;
A
#
# COMPACT_ATOMS: atom_id res chain seq x y z
N MET A 1 -2.79 15.14 11.04
CA MET A 1 -2.01 13.97 10.52
C MET A 1 -0.59 14.11 11.04
N ARG A 2 0.09 13.03 11.47
CA ARG A 2 1.52 13.11 11.80
C ARG A 2 2.28 13.40 10.50
N THR A 3 2.89 14.57 10.41
CA THR A 3 3.65 15.04 9.24
C THR A 3 5.11 14.60 9.27
N ASP A 4 5.60 14.19 10.45
CA ASP A 4 6.97 13.74 10.62
C ASP A 4 7.14 12.28 10.18
N ALA A 5 8.28 12.00 9.54
CA ALA A 5 8.66 10.66 9.14
C ALA A 5 8.93 9.78 10.36
N TYR A 6 7.91 9.06 10.83
CA TYR A 6 8.03 8.08 11.92
C TYR A 6 8.80 6.81 11.49
N VAL A 7 8.99 6.65 10.18
CA VAL A 7 9.87 5.65 9.56
C VAL A 7 10.56 6.27 8.34
N THR A 8 11.83 5.90 8.15
CA THR A 8 12.71 6.31 7.05
C THR A 8 13.38 5.07 6.47
N ALA A 9 14.06 5.17 5.32
CA ALA A 9 14.81 4.05 4.76
C ALA A 9 15.79 3.42 5.78
N ASP A 10 16.52 4.24 6.53
CA ASP A 10 17.50 3.80 7.52
C ASP A 10 16.86 3.15 8.75
N THR A 11 15.69 3.65 9.17
CA THR A 11 15.03 3.18 10.39
C THR A 11 14.05 2.05 10.13
N LEU A 12 13.62 1.82 8.88
CA LEU A 12 12.58 0.86 8.51
C LEU A 12 12.88 -0.54 9.04
N ALA A 13 14.06 -1.09 8.77
CA ALA A 13 14.42 -2.44 9.20
C ALA A 13 14.40 -2.61 10.73
N ARG A 14 14.82 -1.59 11.48
CA ARG A 14 14.79 -1.60 12.95
C ARG A 14 13.36 -1.46 13.46
N ARG A 15 12.58 -0.50 12.93
CA ARG A 15 11.18 -0.25 13.30
C ARG A 15 10.30 -1.46 13.04
N THR A 16 10.41 -2.08 11.86
CA THR A 16 9.68 -3.31 11.50
C THR A 16 9.95 -4.43 12.49
N ARG A 17 11.20 -4.64 12.93
CA ARG A 17 11.52 -5.65 13.95
C ARG A 17 10.82 -5.37 15.28
N VAL A 18 10.81 -4.12 15.73
CA VAL A 18 10.12 -3.70 16.97
C VAL A 18 8.62 -3.95 16.85
N TRP A 19 7.97 -3.45 15.79
CA TRP A 19 6.53 -3.61 15.58
C TRP A 19 6.11 -5.07 15.43
N LEU A 20 6.88 -5.89 14.72
CA LEU A 20 6.61 -7.31 14.63
C LEU A 20 6.78 -8.02 15.98
N GLY A 21 7.70 -7.56 16.83
CA GLY A 21 7.84 -8.04 18.21
C GLY A 21 6.59 -7.75 19.03
N GLU A 22 6.11 -6.50 19.02
CA GLU A 22 4.89 -6.07 19.70
C GLU A 22 3.67 -6.87 19.22
N ILE A 23 3.49 -6.98 17.90
CA ILE A 23 2.40 -7.76 17.31
C ILE A 23 2.47 -9.21 17.77
N ARG A 24 3.64 -9.86 17.67
CA ARG A 24 3.82 -11.27 18.08
C ARG A 24 3.57 -11.50 19.56
N SER A 25 3.87 -10.53 20.43
CA SER A 25 3.54 -10.63 21.86
C SER A 25 2.04 -10.51 22.15
N ALA A 26 1.28 -9.89 21.24
CA ALA A 26 -0.16 -9.64 21.39
C ALA A 26 -1.05 -10.66 20.67
N ILE A 27 -0.48 -11.51 19.80
CA ILE A 27 -1.25 -12.47 18.99
C ILE A 27 -0.78 -13.91 19.18
N ALA A 28 -1.72 -14.84 19.19
CA ALA A 28 -1.39 -16.26 19.15
C ALA A 28 -0.76 -16.65 17.79
N PRO A 29 0.27 -17.52 17.78
CA PRO A 29 0.87 -17.99 16.54
C PRO A 29 -0.15 -18.77 15.69
N ARG A 30 -0.05 -18.62 14.37
CA ARG A 30 -0.92 -19.30 13.39
C ARG A 30 -0.10 -20.30 12.56
N PRO A 31 0.37 -21.43 13.11
CA PRO A 31 1.25 -22.36 12.40
C PRO A 31 0.60 -22.99 11.17
N ARG A 32 -0.74 -22.99 11.10
CA ARG A 32 -1.52 -23.48 9.95
C ARG A 32 -1.69 -22.44 8.84
N LEU A 33 -1.32 -21.18 9.07
CA LEU A 33 -1.34 -20.15 8.05
C LEU A 33 -0.05 -20.25 7.22
N GLN A 34 -0.07 -21.14 6.22
CA GLN A 34 1.01 -21.30 5.27
C GLN A 34 0.69 -20.52 3.99
N LEU A 35 1.67 -19.77 3.49
CA LEU A 35 1.56 -19.08 2.22
C LEU A 35 1.65 -20.12 1.09
N VAL A 36 0.55 -20.32 0.38
CA VAL A 36 0.51 -21.13 -0.84
C VAL A 36 0.22 -20.17 -1.99
N PRO A 37 1.23 -19.72 -2.76
CA PRO A 37 1.08 -18.62 -3.72
C PRO A 37 -0.11 -18.78 -4.67
N GLY A 38 -0.33 -19.98 -5.21
CA GLY A 38 -1.44 -20.26 -6.13
C GLY A 38 -2.83 -20.28 -5.50
N ARG A 39 -2.91 -20.11 -4.17
CA ARG A 39 -4.16 -19.94 -3.40
C ARG A 39 -4.21 -18.59 -2.69
N CYS A 40 -3.31 -17.67 -3.05
CA CYS A 40 -3.18 -16.37 -2.42
C CYS A 40 -3.17 -15.29 -3.51
N ALA A 41 -3.32 -14.04 -3.09
CA ALA A 41 -3.18 -12.88 -3.95
C ALA A 41 -2.29 -11.86 -3.25
N LEU A 42 -1.53 -11.08 -4.02
CA LEU A 42 -0.82 -9.92 -3.49
C LEU A 42 -1.70 -8.68 -3.70
N LEU A 43 -2.14 -8.08 -2.60
CA LEU A 43 -2.94 -6.85 -2.62
C LEU A 43 -2.05 -5.64 -2.31
N VAL A 44 -1.99 -4.68 -3.24
CA VAL A 44 -1.33 -3.38 -3.04
C VAL A 44 -2.42 -2.33 -2.83
N ILE A 45 -2.50 -1.81 -1.61
CA ILE A 45 -3.59 -0.93 -1.20
C ILE A 45 -3.18 0.52 -1.36
N ASP A 46 -3.89 1.26 -2.22
CA ASP A 46 -3.88 2.72 -2.34
C ASP A 46 -2.49 3.36 -2.30
N MET A 47 -1.51 2.75 -2.98
CA MET A 47 -0.21 3.38 -3.28
C MET A 47 -0.35 4.45 -4.37
N LEU A 48 -1.31 5.36 -4.16
CA LEU A 48 -1.70 6.42 -5.06
C LEU A 48 -0.75 7.61 -4.95
N ARG A 49 -0.63 8.40 -6.01
CA ARG A 49 0.11 9.66 -5.98
C ARG A 49 -0.41 10.61 -4.90
N TYR A 50 -1.72 10.65 -4.67
CA TYR A 50 -2.37 11.41 -3.59
C TYR A 50 -1.72 11.18 -2.21
N PHE A 51 -1.34 9.93 -1.89
CA PHE A 51 -0.77 9.54 -0.60
C PHE A 51 0.75 9.36 -0.62
N ALA A 52 1.34 8.98 -1.75
CA ALA A 52 2.73 8.51 -1.81
C ALA A 52 3.68 9.41 -2.60
N ASP A 53 3.17 10.34 -3.41
CA ASP A 53 3.98 11.32 -4.12
C ASP A 53 4.40 12.45 -3.15
N PRO A 54 5.67 12.94 -3.17
CA PRO A 54 6.07 14.09 -2.38
C PRO A 54 5.18 15.34 -2.56
N GLY A 55 4.59 15.52 -3.74
CA GLY A 55 3.64 16.60 -4.03
C GLY A 55 2.17 16.27 -3.76
N GLY A 56 1.85 15.07 -3.26
CA GLY A 56 0.47 14.63 -3.05
C GLY A 56 -0.24 15.40 -1.93
N ARG A 57 -1.54 15.69 -2.13
CA ARG A 57 -2.34 16.50 -1.19
C ARG A 57 -2.43 15.91 0.22
N CYS A 58 -2.34 14.58 0.35
CA CYS A 58 -2.35 13.88 1.63
C CYS A 58 -1.12 12.97 1.79
N ARG A 59 0.06 13.49 1.44
CA ARG A 59 1.32 12.76 1.52
C ARG A 59 1.51 12.08 2.88
N LEU A 60 1.74 10.78 2.86
CA LEU A 60 2.15 9.96 3.99
C LEU A 60 3.70 9.89 4.02
N PRO A 61 4.36 10.41 5.06
CA PRO A 61 5.82 10.43 5.14
C PRO A 61 6.49 9.05 5.02
N ALA A 62 5.79 8.00 5.46
CA ALA A 62 6.29 6.63 5.40
C ALA A 62 6.31 6.03 3.98
N ALA A 63 5.53 6.58 3.04
CA ALA A 63 5.33 6.01 1.71
C ALA A 63 6.65 5.87 0.95
N GLU A 64 7.50 6.88 1.03
CA GLU A 64 8.84 6.91 0.40
C GLU A 64 9.74 5.79 0.93
N ALA A 65 9.72 5.54 2.25
CA ALA A 65 10.53 4.49 2.87
C ALA A 65 10.05 3.08 2.50
N VAL A 66 8.74 2.88 2.34
CA VAL A 66 8.17 1.54 2.12
C VAL A 66 8.05 1.16 0.64
N ALA A 67 7.92 2.12 -0.27
CA ALA A 67 7.72 1.85 -1.70
C ALA A 67 8.78 0.89 -2.30
N PRO A 68 10.10 1.02 -2.01
CA PRO A 68 11.09 0.06 -2.51
C PRO A 68 10.85 -1.39 -2.04
N ARG A 69 10.38 -1.58 -0.79
CA ARG A 69 10.07 -2.92 -0.25
C ARG A 69 8.84 -3.52 -0.89
N ILE A 70 7.83 -2.71 -1.21
CA ILE A 70 6.65 -3.15 -1.96
C ILE A 70 7.07 -3.56 -3.38
N GLY A 71 7.94 -2.79 -4.03
CA GLY A 71 8.51 -3.12 -5.34
C GLY A 71 9.25 -4.46 -5.35
N ALA A 72 10.08 -4.71 -4.32
CA ALA A 72 10.76 -6.00 -4.16
C ALA A 72 9.78 -7.17 -3.94
N LEU A 73 8.72 -6.96 -3.15
CA LEU A 73 7.67 -7.95 -2.94
C LEU A 73 6.90 -8.25 -4.24
N LEU A 74 6.56 -7.23 -5.02
CA LEU A 74 5.94 -7.37 -6.33
C LEU A 74 6.84 -8.16 -7.29
N ALA A 75 8.14 -7.88 -7.30
CA ALA A 75 9.08 -8.60 -8.14
C ALA A 75 9.15 -10.09 -7.77
N ALA A 76 9.28 -10.40 -6.48
CA ALA A 76 9.31 -11.78 -5.99
C ALA A 76 7.98 -12.52 -6.24
N TRP A 77 6.84 -11.86 -6.04
CA TRP A 77 5.52 -12.45 -6.34
C TRP A 77 5.32 -12.74 -7.84
N ARG A 78 5.96 -11.93 -8.68
CA ARG A 78 5.99 -12.07 -10.14
C ARG A 78 7.22 -12.83 -10.64
N GLU A 79 7.86 -13.68 -9.85
CA GLU A 79 8.96 -14.52 -10.34
C GLU A 79 8.42 -15.83 -10.92
N GLU A 80 8.97 -16.28 -12.06
CA GLU A 80 8.48 -17.50 -12.75
C GLU A 80 8.72 -18.73 -11.87
N GLY A 81 7.83 -19.72 -11.93
CA GLY A 81 7.96 -20.94 -11.12
C GLY A 81 7.46 -20.85 -9.67
N THR A 82 7.01 -19.68 -9.19
CA THR A 82 6.48 -19.50 -7.80
C THR A 82 5.04 -19.96 -7.60
N GLY A 83 4.35 -20.46 -8.64
CA GLY A 83 2.94 -20.86 -8.58
C GLY A 83 1.98 -19.67 -8.44
N ARG A 84 2.29 -18.53 -9.08
CA ARG A 84 1.73 -17.19 -8.88
C ARG A 84 0.20 -17.13 -8.76
N GLY A 85 -0.27 -16.44 -7.72
CA GLY A 85 -1.63 -15.90 -7.65
C GLY A 85 -1.70 -14.45 -8.16
N PRO A 86 -2.90 -13.85 -8.26
CA PRO A 86 -3.06 -12.53 -8.87
C PRO A 86 -2.41 -11.42 -8.04
N VAL A 87 -1.98 -10.36 -8.73
CA VAL A 87 -1.64 -9.07 -8.10
C VAL A 87 -2.80 -8.11 -8.30
N VAL A 88 -3.38 -7.63 -7.20
CA VAL A 88 -4.52 -6.71 -7.22
C VAL A 88 -4.09 -5.37 -6.65
N PHE A 89 -4.45 -4.29 -7.33
CA PHE A 89 -4.26 -2.92 -6.85
C PHE A 89 -5.61 -2.32 -6.53
N THR A 90 -5.73 -1.68 -5.37
CA THR A 90 -6.89 -0.81 -5.10
C THR A 90 -6.56 0.61 -5.51
N ARG A 91 -7.59 1.33 -5.96
CA ARG A 91 -7.53 2.75 -6.21
C ARG A 91 -8.76 3.41 -5.63
N HIS A 92 -8.57 4.17 -4.55
CA HIS A 92 -9.59 5.08 -4.06
C HIS A 92 -9.76 6.25 -5.02
N ALA A 93 -10.94 6.38 -5.63
CA ALA A 93 -11.33 7.56 -6.40
C ALA A 93 -12.85 7.68 -6.52
N HIS A 94 -13.31 8.89 -6.82
CA HIS A 94 -14.71 9.29 -6.90
C HIS A 94 -15.01 9.95 -8.25
N HIS A 95 -16.16 9.65 -8.85
CA HIS A 95 -16.60 10.31 -10.09
C HIS A 95 -17.14 11.72 -9.83
N GLY A 96 -17.57 12.01 -8.60
CA GLY A 96 -18.00 13.34 -8.17
C GLY A 96 -18.68 13.29 -6.82
N GLU A 97 -19.31 14.40 -6.41
CA GLU A 97 -19.87 14.51 -5.05
C GLU A 97 -20.97 13.48 -4.73
N HIS A 98 -21.65 12.98 -5.77
CA HIS A 98 -22.74 12.02 -5.64
C HIS A 98 -22.30 10.62 -5.16
N ASP A 99 -21.03 10.25 -5.30
CA ASP A 99 -20.50 8.93 -4.87
C ASP A 99 -19.58 9.00 -3.65
N LEU A 100 -19.53 10.16 -2.96
CA LEU A 100 -18.72 10.34 -1.75
C LEU A 100 -19.27 9.60 -0.52
N GLY A 101 -20.58 9.37 -0.47
CA GLY A 101 -21.25 8.76 0.67
C GLY A 101 -20.88 9.43 2.00
N MET A 102 -20.51 8.63 3.00
CA MET A 102 -20.10 9.15 4.31
C MET A 102 -18.73 9.83 4.32
N LEU A 103 -17.85 9.52 3.36
CA LEU A 103 -16.52 10.12 3.31
C LEU A 103 -16.59 11.63 3.07
N GLY A 104 -17.55 12.09 2.26
CA GLY A 104 -17.80 13.51 2.03
C GLY A 104 -18.24 14.30 3.28
N ARG A 105 -18.61 13.61 4.38
CA ARG A 105 -18.87 14.26 5.67
C ARG A 105 -17.60 14.44 6.51
N PHE A 106 -16.62 13.56 6.35
CA PHE A 106 -15.38 13.56 7.13
C PHE A 106 -14.25 14.33 6.43
N PHE A 107 -14.27 14.39 5.09
CA PHE A 107 -13.22 14.99 4.28
C PHE A 107 -13.80 16.07 3.37
N GLN A 108 -13.17 17.24 3.38
CA GLN A 108 -13.53 18.38 2.53
C GLN A 108 -13.04 18.20 1.08
N ASP A 109 -11.93 17.49 0.90
CA ASP A 109 -11.37 17.15 -0.41
C ASP A 109 -11.57 15.65 -0.70
N HIS A 110 -11.56 15.27 -1.98
CA HIS A 110 -11.66 13.89 -2.43
C HIS A 110 -10.79 13.63 -3.67
N ILE A 111 -10.41 12.37 -3.84
CA ILE A 111 -9.62 11.92 -4.99
C ILE A 111 -10.58 11.73 -6.17
N ARG A 112 -10.43 12.49 -7.25
CA ARG A 112 -11.30 12.36 -8.42
C ARG A 112 -10.79 11.30 -9.39
N ALA A 113 -11.70 10.50 -9.92
CA ALA A 113 -11.39 9.48 -10.92
C ALA A 113 -10.83 10.17 -12.19
N GLY A 114 -9.71 9.64 -12.70
CA GLY A 114 -9.04 10.19 -13.89
C GLY A 114 -8.07 11.34 -13.62
N GLU A 115 -8.01 11.89 -12.40
CA GLU A 115 -6.93 12.80 -12.04
C GLU A 115 -5.60 12.04 -11.85
N PRO A 116 -4.45 12.67 -12.14
CA PRO A 116 -3.14 12.07 -11.88
C PRO A 116 -2.97 11.59 -10.45
N GLU A 117 -3.54 12.30 -9.47
CA GLU A 117 -3.45 11.92 -8.07
C GLU A 117 -4.14 10.59 -7.72
N SER A 118 -5.11 10.17 -8.53
CA SER A 118 -5.79 8.87 -8.41
C SER A 118 -4.99 7.69 -8.98
N GLU A 119 -3.85 7.95 -9.62
CA GLU A 119 -3.01 6.92 -10.22
C GLU A 119 -2.10 6.27 -9.18
N ILE A 120 -1.77 5.00 -9.41
CA ILE A 120 -0.70 4.31 -8.66
C ILE A 120 0.63 5.01 -8.96
N ILE A 121 1.48 5.18 -7.96
CA ILE A 121 2.80 5.79 -8.17
C ILE A 121 3.60 5.04 -9.25
N PRO A 122 4.35 5.75 -10.12
CA PRO A 122 5.06 5.12 -11.23
C PRO A 122 6.00 3.98 -10.80
N ALA A 123 6.63 4.11 -9.62
CA ALA A 123 7.53 3.09 -9.05
C ALA A 123 6.85 1.73 -8.80
N LEU A 124 5.53 1.70 -8.66
CA LEU A 124 4.74 0.49 -8.38
C LEU A 124 3.69 0.23 -9.45
N ALA A 125 3.86 0.79 -10.65
CA ALA A 125 2.87 0.71 -11.72
C ALA A 125 2.39 -0.74 -11.97
N PRO A 126 1.06 -0.94 -12.10
CA PRO A 126 0.50 -2.23 -12.50
C PRO A 126 1.13 -2.71 -13.81
N ARG A 127 1.28 -4.03 -13.93
CA ARG A 127 1.70 -4.70 -15.17
C ARG A 127 0.53 -5.54 -15.68
N PRO A 128 0.42 -5.82 -16.98
CA PRO A 128 -0.54 -6.80 -17.47
C PRO A 128 -0.32 -8.18 -16.83
N GLY A 129 -1.43 -8.87 -16.52
CA GLY A 129 -1.43 -10.16 -15.80
C GLY A 129 -1.27 -10.04 -14.29
#